data_AF-A0A453E9N6-F1
#
_entry.id   AF-A0A453E9N6-F1
#
_cell.length_a   1.000
_cell.length_b   1.000
_cell.length_c   1.000
_cell.angle_alpha   90.00
_cell.angle_beta   90.00
_cell.angle_gamma   90.00
#
_symmetry.space_group_name_H-M   'P 1'
#
loop_
_entity.id
_entity.type
_entity.pdbx_description
1 polymer ?
#
loop_
_entity_poly.entity_id
_entity_poly.type
_entity_poly.pdbx_seq_one_letter_code
_entity_poly.pdbx_strand_id
1 'polypeptide(L)'
;PMPARRSLRLKSVEPVRYVEICEKKEKGLDGGRPFSIEEGCKEEVYTEEHEKLLGTCGTPWTLFVDGYGKDGKRIYDQVRGQTCHQCRQKTLGHHTRCCNCQIVQGQFCGDCLYMRVW
;
A
#
# COMPACT_ATOMS: atom_id res chain seq x y z
N PRO A 1 36.49 5.48 7.75
CA PRO A 1 35.22 6.04 8.26
C PRO A 1 34.13 5.98 7.18
N MET A 2 33.05 5.24 7.43
CA MET A 2 31.94 5.11 6.48
C MET A 2 31.21 6.46 6.31
N PRO A 3 30.85 6.88 5.09
CA PRO A 3 30.14 8.13 4.90
C PRO A 3 28.76 8.07 5.56
N ALA A 4 28.42 9.11 6.33
CA ALA A 4 27.12 9.22 6.96
C ALA A 4 26.03 9.23 5.87
N ARG A 5 25.05 8.31 5.96
CA ARG A 5 23.90 8.20 5.04
C ARG A 5 22.95 9.41 5.08
N ARG A 6 23.26 10.43 5.87
CA ARG A 6 22.39 11.58 6.09
C ARG A 6 22.72 12.68 5.09
N SER A 7 21.70 13.16 4.38
CA SER A 7 21.87 14.22 3.38
C SER A 7 22.43 15.51 4.01
N LEU A 8 23.24 16.24 3.24
CA LEU A 8 23.85 17.51 3.64
C LEU A 8 22.81 18.53 4.16
N ARG A 9 21.63 18.57 3.52
CA ARG A 9 20.53 19.47 3.88
C ARG A 9 19.98 19.22 5.30
N LEU A 10 20.08 18.00 5.82
CA LEU A 10 19.52 17.62 7.12
C LEU A 10 20.58 17.55 8.23
N LYS A 11 21.80 18.04 7.98
CA LYS A 11 22.89 18.00 8.97
C LYS A 11 22.63 18.86 10.21
N SER A 12 21.97 20.01 10.04
CA SER A 12 21.63 20.93 11.13
C SER A 12 20.31 20.61 11.83
N VAL A 13 19.52 19.67 11.29
CA VAL A 13 18.24 19.26 11.85
C VAL A 13 18.49 18.06 12.74
N GLU A 14 17.91 18.00 13.93
CA GLU A 14 18.03 16.84 14.81
C GLU A 14 17.25 15.64 14.22
N PRO A 15 17.76 14.38 14.30
CA PRO A 15 16.98 13.22 13.89
C PRO A 15 15.67 13.13 14.69
N VAL A 16 14.55 12.86 14.00
CA VAL A 16 13.28 12.64 14.69
C VAL A 16 13.39 11.38 15.54
N ARG A 17 13.24 11.54 16.85
CA ARG A 17 13.20 10.44 17.81
C ARG A 17 11.76 10.00 17.97
N TYR A 18 11.43 8.86 17.35
CA TYR A 18 10.13 8.22 17.55
C TYR A 18 10.09 7.65 18.97
N VAL A 19 9.19 8.18 19.79
CA VAL A 19 8.76 7.55 21.05
C VAL A 19 7.28 7.29 20.93
N GLU A 20 6.83 6.11 21.35
CA GLU A 20 5.41 5.84 21.50
C GLU A 20 4.90 6.72 22.64
N ILE A 21 4.02 7.67 22.30
CA ILE A 21 3.47 8.60 23.29
C ILE A 21 2.39 7.85 24.06
N CYS A 22 2.71 7.38 25.26
CA CYS A 22 1.70 6.97 26.23
C CYS A 22 1.30 8.21 27.04
N GLU A 23 0.26 8.92 26.60
CA GLU A 23 -0.20 10.15 27.26
C GLU A 23 -0.80 9.85 28.63
N LYS A 24 -0.12 10.30 29.70
CA LYS A 24 -0.74 10.43 31.01
C LYS A 24 -1.72 11.61 30.95
N LYS A 25 -3.01 11.34 31.14
CA LYS A 25 -4.10 12.33 31.10
C LYS A 25 -3.85 13.51 32.05
N GLU A 26 -3.72 14.70 31.48
CA GLU A 26 -4.01 15.97 32.15
C GLU A 26 -5.33 16.52 31.61
N LYS A 27 -6.22 16.96 32.51
CA LYS A 27 -7.59 17.37 32.18
C LYS A 27 -7.62 18.75 31.53
N GLY A 28 -8.24 18.89 30.35
CA GLY A 28 -8.60 20.20 29.79
C GLY A 28 -9.26 20.16 28.41
N LEU A 29 -10.60 20.31 28.41
CA LEU A 29 -11.54 20.81 27.39
C LEU A 29 -11.02 21.15 25.97
N ASP A 30 -11.52 20.47 24.93
CA ASP A 30 -12.53 20.99 23.97
C ASP A 30 -12.71 20.08 22.72
N GLY A 31 -13.95 19.81 22.35
CA GLY A 31 -14.38 19.63 20.95
C GLY A 31 -14.21 18.31 20.18
N GLY A 32 -13.53 17.27 20.65
CA GLY A 32 -13.38 16.00 19.92
C GLY A 32 -13.97 14.82 20.68
N ARG A 33 -14.84 14.00 20.06
CA ARG A 33 -15.25 12.71 20.66
C ARG A 33 -13.97 11.95 21.03
N PRO A 34 -13.71 11.67 22.32
CA PRO A 34 -12.52 10.94 22.70
C PRO A 34 -12.65 9.54 22.10
N PHE A 35 -11.81 9.21 21.13
CA PHE A 35 -11.55 7.81 20.80
C PHE A 35 -10.73 7.27 21.97
N SER A 36 -11.42 6.91 23.05
CA SER A 36 -10.83 6.10 24.10
C SER A 36 -10.43 4.80 23.44
N ILE A 37 -9.15 4.64 23.14
CA ILE A 37 -8.58 3.31 22.92
C ILE A 37 -8.78 2.62 24.27
N GLU A 38 -9.76 1.73 24.36
CA GLU A 38 -9.99 0.95 25.58
C GLU A 38 -8.67 0.26 25.94
N GLU A 39 -8.20 0.53 27.16
CA GLU A 39 -6.96 0.00 27.70
C GLU A 39 -7.17 -1.50 27.92
N GLY A 40 -6.86 -2.25 26.87
CA GLY A 40 -7.24 -3.62 26.70
C GLY A 40 -7.21 -3.92 25.22
N CYS A 41 -5.99 -3.97 24.64
CA CYS A 41 -5.78 -4.66 23.38
C CYS A 41 -6.34 -6.08 23.57
N LYS A 42 -7.58 -6.30 23.16
CA LYS A 42 -8.07 -7.64 22.93
C LYS A 42 -7.11 -8.19 21.89
N GLU A 43 -6.33 -9.18 22.30
CA GLU A 43 -5.43 -9.86 21.39
C GLU A 43 -6.26 -10.29 20.16
N GLU A 44 -5.87 -9.83 18.98
CA GLU A 44 -6.55 -10.22 17.74
C GLU A 44 -6.21 -11.69 17.48
N VAL A 45 -7.00 -12.59 18.09
CA VAL A 45 -6.84 -14.02 17.93
C VAL A 45 -7.58 -14.45 16.66
N TYR A 46 -6.82 -14.84 15.65
CA TYR A 46 -7.35 -15.44 14.43
C TYR A 46 -7.66 -16.93 14.70
N THR A 47 -8.92 -17.32 14.55
CA THR A 47 -9.37 -18.70 14.74
C THR A 47 -9.37 -19.47 13.41
N GLU A 48 -9.46 -20.79 13.47
CA GLU A 48 -9.61 -21.64 12.27
C GLU A 48 -10.85 -21.28 11.43
N GLU A 49 -11.89 -20.69 12.04
CA GLU A 49 -13.04 -20.19 11.31
C GLU A 49 -12.69 -18.97 10.44
N HIS A 50 -11.83 -18.08 10.94
CA HIS A 50 -11.32 -16.96 10.15
C HIS A 50 -10.49 -17.44 8.97
N GLU A 51 -9.68 -18.50 9.14
CA GLU A 51 -8.93 -19.09 8.02
C GLU A 51 -9.85 -19.70 6.94
N LYS A 52 -10.97 -20.31 7.34
CA LYS A 52 -11.97 -20.83 6.39
C LYS A 52 -12.71 -19.73 5.63
N LEU A 53 -12.85 -18.54 6.24
CA LEU A 53 -13.41 -17.34 5.60
C LEU A 53 -12.42 -16.67 4.64
N LEU A 54 -11.12 -16.85 4.87
CA LEU A 54 -10.09 -16.50 3.90
C LEU A 54 -10.16 -17.50 2.75
N GLY A 55 -11.00 -17.18 1.76
CA GLY A 55 -11.25 -18.04 0.60
C GLY A 55 -9.94 -18.56 -0.04
N THR A 56 -10.01 -19.73 -0.66
CA THR A 56 -8.89 -20.30 -1.39
C THR A 56 -8.54 -19.40 -2.58
N CYS A 57 -7.56 -18.52 -2.41
CA CYS A 57 -6.96 -17.79 -3.52
C CYS A 57 -6.14 -18.78 -4.37
N GLY A 58 -6.84 -19.61 -5.14
CA GLY A 58 -6.26 -20.78 -5.82
C GLY A 58 -5.35 -20.43 -7.00
N THR A 59 -5.35 -19.19 -7.46
CA THR A 59 -4.56 -18.76 -8.62
C THR A 59 -3.54 -17.70 -8.20
N PRO A 60 -2.26 -18.07 -8.05
CA PRO A 60 -1.20 -17.08 -7.83
C PRO A 60 -1.08 -16.16 -9.04
N TRP A 61 -0.75 -14.90 -8.81
CA TRP A 61 -0.45 -13.96 -9.89
C TRP A 61 0.82 -14.40 -10.62
N THR A 62 0.75 -14.55 -11.93
CA THR A 62 1.90 -14.85 -12.78
C THR A 62 2.32 -13.59 -13.52
N LEU A 63 3.57 -13.16 -13.29
CA LEU A 63 4.13 -11.98 -13.94
C LEU A 63 4.23 -12.19 -15.45
N PHE A 64 4.02 -11.10 -16.21
CA PHE A 64 4.20 -11.07 -17.66
C PHE A 64 3.22 -11.95 -18.46
N VAL A 65 2.08 -12.30 -17.86
CA VAL A 65 1.01 -13.07 -18.51
C VAL A 65 -0.17 -12.17 -18.88
N ASP A 66 -0.73 -11.47 -17.88
CA ASP A 66 -1.85 -10.57 -18.11
C ASP A 66 -1.43 -9.30 -18.85
N GLY A 67 -2.14 -8.96 -19.93
CA GLY A 67 -1.81 -7.81 -20.78
C GLY A 67 -0.66 -8.06 -21.77
N TYR A 68 -0.24 -9.31 -21.95
CA TYR A 68 0.77 -9.71 -22.94
C TYR A 68 0.14 -10.46 -24.13
N GLY A 69 0.70 -10.23 -25.32
CA GLY A 69 0.28 -10.89 -26.54
C GLY A 69 0.83 -12.31 -26.65
N LYS A 70 0.38 -13.05 -27.68
CA LYS A 70 0.90 -14.39 -27.98
C LYS A 70 2.40 -14.39 -28.29
N ASP A 71 2.95 -13.24 -28.64
CA ASP A 71 4.36 -12.98 -28.88
C ASP A 71 5.16 -12.72 -27.60
N GLY A 72 4.53 -12.77 -26.43
CA GLY A 72 5.17 -12.50 -25.14
C GLY A 72 5.54 -11.03 -24.95
N LYS A 73 5.01 -10.12 -25.77
CA LYS A 73 5.23 -8.68 -25.65
C LYS A 73 4.04 -8.02 -24.96
N ARG A 74 4.33 -6.98 -24.19
CA ARG A 74 3.31 -6.20 -23.52
C ARG A 74 2.45 -5.46 -24.55
N ILE A 75 1.13 -5.53 -24.40
CA ILE A 75 0.18 -4.91 -25.33
C ILE A 75 -0.12 -3.48 -24.88
N TYR A 76 0.38 -2.52 -25.64
CA TYR A 76 0.12 -1.09 -25.46
C TYR A 76 -1.05 -0.65 -26.34
N ASP A 77 -2.02 0.05 -25.76
CA ASP A 77 -3.18 0.58 -26.50
C ASP A 77 -3.53 1.98 -25.97
N GLN A 78 -3.42 2.99 -26.83
CA GLN A 78 -3.68 4.37 -26.45
C GLN A 78 -5.16 4.71 -26.26
N VAL A 79 -6.07 3.90 -26.80
CA VAL A 79 -7.52 4.14 -26.76
C VAL A 79 -8.15 3.26 -25.68
N ARG A 80 -7.94 1.95 -25.77
CA ARG A 80 -8.59 0.95 -24.91
C ARG A 80 -7.75 0.58 -23.68
N GLY A 81 -6.46 0.89 -23.68
CA GLY A 81 -5.58 0.63 -22.56
C GLY A 81 -5.90 1.47 -21.33
N GLN A 82 -5.43 0.99 -20.19
CA GLN A 82 -5.54 1.68 -18.91
C GLN A 82 -4.16 2.13 -18.44
N THR A 83 -4.07 3.32 -17.86
CA THR A 83 -2.80 3.88 -17.39
C THR A 83 -2.49 3.38 -15.99
N CYS A 84 -1.32 2.77 -15.81
CA CYS A 84 -0.80 2.42 -14.50
C CYS A 84 -0.01 3.59 -13.89
N HIS A 85 -0.25 3.92 -12.63
CA HIS A 85 0.49 4.96 -11.91
C HIS A 85 1.97 4.62 -11.71
N GLN A 86 2.29 3.36 -11.36
CA GLN A 86 3.65 2.95 -11.03
C GLN A 86 4.57 2.93 -12.26
N CYS A 87 4.18 2.25 -13.33
CA CYS A 87 5.00 2.13 -14.53
C CYS A 87 4.69 3.19 -15.60
N ARG A 88 3.65 4.01 -15.41
CA ARG A 88 3.20 5.07 -16.33
C ARG A 88 2.89 4.58 -17.75
N GLN A 89 2.66 3.29 -17.91
CA GLN A 89 2.34 2.66 -19.19
C GLN A 89 0.83 2.53 -19.35
N LYS A 90 0.34 2.74 -20.57
CA LYS A 90 -1.07 2.53 -20.95
C LYS A 90 -1.20 1.20 -21.67
N THR A 91 -1.69 0.19 -20.98
CA THR A 91 -1.67 -1.21 -21.45
C THR A 91 -3.03 -1.88 -21.32
N LEU A 92 -3.27 -2.89 -22.15
CA LEU A 92 -4.38 -3.81 -21.94
C LEU A 92 -4.04 -4.76 -20.77
N GLY A 93 -5.07 -5.43 -20.23
CA GLY A 93 -4.95 -6.30 -19.06
C GLY A 93 -5.65 -5.74 -17.82
N HIS A 94 -5.58 -6.51 -16.74
CA HIS A 94 -6.14 -6.19 -15.45
C HIS A 94 -5.42 -5.02 -14.79
N HIS A 95 -6.23 -4.04 -14.43
CA HIS A 95 -5.80 -2.94 -13.58
C HIS A 95 -6.74 -2.85 -12.40
N THR A 96 -6.17 -2.71 -11.22
CA THR A 96 -6.91 -2.42 -10.00
C THR A 96 -6.99 -0.92 -9.82
N ARG A 97 -8.12 -0.45 -9.25
CA ARG A 97 -8.32 0.94 -8.87
C ARG A 97 -8.58 0.99 -7.38
N CYS A 98 -7.88 1.88 -6.70
CA CYS A 98 -8.18 2.20 -5.30
C CYS A 98 -9.60 2.78 -5.21
N CYS A 99 -10.40 2.28 -4.27
CA CYS A 99 -11.77 2.74 -4.05
C CYS A 99 -11.85 4.21 -3.58
N ASN A 100 -10.79 4.71 -2.92
CA ASN A 100 -10.76 6.07 -2.39
C ASN A 100 -10.15 7.08 -3.37
N CYS A 101 -9.36 6.63 -4.34
CA CYS A 101 -8.72 7.51 -5.31
C CYS A 101 -9.59 7.67 -6.56
N GLN A 102 -9.96 8.92 -6.87
CA GLN A 102 -10.71 9.24 -8.09
C GLN A 102 -9.82 9.49 -9.32
N ILE A 103 -8.50 9.51 -9.12
CA ILE A 103 -7.50 9.85 -10.13
C ILE A 103 -6.55 8.68 -10.40
N VAL A 104 -5.81 8.78 -11.50
CA VAL A 104 -4.90 7.73 -11.99
C VAL A 104 -3.88 7.25 -10.95
N GLN A 105 -3.55 8.06 -9.94
CA GLN A 105 -2.63 7.69 -8.85
C GLN A 105 -3.06 6.42 -8.10
N GLY A 106 -4.37 6.12 -8.06
CA GLY A 106 -4.90 4.89 -7.47
C GLY A 106 -4.98 3.69 -8.41
N GLN A 107 -4.52 3.82 -9.66
CA GLN A 107 -4.67 2.80 -10.68
C GLN A 107 -3.36 2.05 -10.94
N PHE A 108 -3.38 0.72 -10.83
CA PHE A 108 -2.19 -0.13 -10.98
C PHE A 108 -2.47 -1.28 -11.92
N CYS A 109 -1.53 -1.62 -12.80
CA CYS A 109 -1.57 -2.91 -13.48
C CYS A 109 -1.20 -4.02 -12.50
N GLY A 110 -1.69 -5.23 -12.73
CA GLY A 110 -1.48 -6.35 -11.80
C GLY A 110 0.00 -6.64 -11.51
N ASP A 111 0.87 -6.59 -12.51
CA ASP A 111 2.33 -6.78 -12.32
C ASP A 111 2.93 -5.75 -11.35
N CYS A 112 2.57 -4.47 -11.50
CA CYS A 112 3.06 -3.42 -10.61
C CYS A 112 2.45 -3.51 -9.21
N LEU A 113 1.23 -4.01 -9.09
CA LEU A 113 0.61 -4.26 -7.79
C LEU A 113 1.33 -5.42 -7.08
N TYR A 114 1.58 -6.51 -7.79
CA TYR A 114 2.25 -7.70 -7.26
C TYR A 114 3.69 -7.40 -6.81
N MET A 115 4.46 -6.68 -7.62
CA MET A 115 5.85 -6.31 -7.29
C MET A 115 5.98 -5.29 -6.14
N ARG A 116 4.88 -4.70 -5.67
CA ARG A 116 4.93 -3.71 -4.59
C ARG A 116 4.89 -4.32 -3.19
N VAL A 117 4.51 -5.59 -3.08
CA VAL A 117 4.33 -6.31 -1.80
C VAL A 117 5.63 -7.03 -1.39
N TRP A 118 6.79 -6.52 -1.81
CA TRP A 118 8.11 -7.03 -1.45
C TRP A 118 9.04 -5.90 -1.04
#